data_AF-A0A7C6S6S7-F1
#
_entry.id   AF-A0A7C6S6S7-F1
#
_cell.length_a   1.000
_cell.length_b   1.000
_cell.length_c   1.000
_cell.angle_alpha   90.00
_cell.angle_beta   90.00
_cell.angle_gamma   90.00
#
_symmetry.space_group_name_H-M   'P 1'
#
loop_
_entity.id
_entity.type
_entity.pdbx_description
1 polymer ?
#
loop_
_entity_poly.entity_id
_entity_poly.type
_entity_poly.pdbx_seq_one_letter_code
_entity_poly.pdbx_strand_id
1 'polypeptide(L)'
;MQALSLVSTLNMTHDEWLRWRRTGITGSDAAAIVGLDRYRSPFDVYADKLGLKQEQPDNEAMRQGRDLEEYVASRFCEQTGKKVRRRNA
;
A
#
# COMPACT_ATOMS: atom_id res chain seq x y z
N MET A 1 -5.93 -21.13 6.42
CA MET A 1 -4.53 -20.87 6.03
C MET A 1 -4.13 -19.54 6.67
N GLN A 2 -3.20 -19.54 7.63
CA GLN A 2 -2.72 -18.28 8.22
C GLN A 2 -1.70 -17.66 7.25
N ALA A 3 -1.86 -16.38 6.93
CA ALA A 3 -0.90 -15.66 6.11
C ALA A 3 0.36 -15.35 6.94
N LEU A 4 1.53 -15.73 6.44
CA LEU A 4 2.82 -15.45 7.06
C LEU A 4 3.02 -13.92 7.13
N SER A 5 3.39 -13.38 8.30
CA SER A 5 3.81 -11.98 8.46
C SER A 5 5.32 -11.93 8.27
N LEU A 6 5.79 -11.12 7.32
CA LEU A 6 7.21 -10.99 7.01
C LEU A 6 7.91 -9.98 7.92
N VAL A 7 7.22 -8.88 8.26
CA VAL A 7 7.78 -7.81 9.09
C VAL A 7 6.65 -7.03 9.79
N SER A 8 6.83 -6.69 11.06
CA SER A 8 5.92 -5.75 11.73
C SER A 8 6.10 -4.35 11.17
N THR A 9 5.02 -3.69 10.76
CA THR A 9 5.06 -2.28 10.34
C THR A 9 4.86 -1.30 11.49
N LEU A 10 4.70 -1.79 12.73
CA LEU A 10 4.55 -0.94 13.91
C LEU A 10 5.86 -0.17 14.17
N ASN A 11 5.77 1.17 14.29
CA ASN A 11 6.93 2.07 14.51
C ASN A 11 8.01 2.01 13.42
N MET A 12 7.68 1.50 12.24
CA MET A 12 8.61 1.46 11.10
C MET A 12 8.72 2.84 10.46
N THR A 13 9.94 3.23 10.07
CA THR A 13 10.14 4.47 9.30
C THR A 13 9.58 4.33 7.88
N HIS A 14 9.30 5.46 7.23
CA HIS A 14 8.81 5.46 5.84
C HIS A 14 9.78 4.75 4.89
N ASP A 15 11.08 5.00 5.05
CA ASP A 15 12.13 4.44 4.17
C ASP A 15 12.30 2.93 4.38
N GLU A 16 12.23 2.45 5.63
CA GLU A 16 12.18 1.02 5.93
C GLU A 16 10.96 0.35 5.30
N TRP A 17 9.81 1.00 5.41
CA TRP A 17 8.57 0.51 4.83
C TRP A 17 8.64 0.44 3.30
N LEU A 18 9.20 1.46 2.65
CA LEU A 18 9.44 1.45 1.20
C LEU A 18 10.40 0.33 0.78
N ARG A 19 11.49 0.13 1.52
CA ARG A 19 12.45 -0.97 1.25
C ARG A 19 11.77 -2.33 1.30
N TRP A 20 11.00 -2.61 2.34
CA TRP A 20 10.25 -3.87 2.44
C TRP A 20 9.19 -4.02 1.35
N ARG A 21 8.53 -2.94 0.93
CA ARG A 21 7.59 -3.00 -0.20
C ARG A 21 8.24 -3.33 -1.54
N ARG A 22 9.53 -3.04 -1.72
CA ARG A 22 10.27 -3.42 -2.94
C ARG A 22 10.62 -4.92 -2.99
N THR A 23 10.62 -5.64 -1.87
CA THR A 23 10.96 -7.07 -1.85
C THR A 23 9.82 -8.01 -2.25
N GLY A 24 8.61 -7.48 -2.46
CA GLY A 24 7.43 -8.26 -2.85
C GLY A 24 6.48 -7.51 -3.78
N ILE A 25 5.50 -8.24 -4.30
CA ILE A 25 4.42 -7.69 -5.12
C ILE A 25 3.28 -7.23 -4.20
N THR A 26 2.95 -5.94 -4.24
CA THR A 26 1.89 -5.36 -3.42
C THR A 26 0.55 -5.35 -4.17
N GLY A 27 -0.56 -5.10 -3.45
CA GLY A 27 -1.90 -5.07 -4.07
C GLY A 27 -2.03 -4.04 -5.19
N SER A 28 -1.37 -2.89 -5.06
CA SER A 28 -1.31 -1.89 -6.13
C SER A 28 -0.51 -2.40 -7.33
N ASP A 29 0.54 -3.19 -7.13
CA ASP A 29 1.38 -3.69 -8.22
C ASP A 29 0.66 -4.76 -9.03
N ALA A 30 -0.19 -5.56 -8.39
CA ALA A 30 -0.97 -6.59 -9.04
C ALA A 30 -1.81 -6.04 -10.20
N ALA A 31 -2.50 -4.90 -10.00
CA ALA A 31 -3.30 -4.26 -11.05
C ALA A 31 -2.44 -3.81 -12.24
N ALA A 32 -1.26 -3.24 -12.00
CA ALA A 32 -0.35 -2.80 -13.04
C ALA A 32 0.26 -3.98 -13.81
N ILE A 33 0.63 -5.06 -13.12
CA ILE A 33 1.18 -6.28 -13.74
C ILE A 33 0.18 -6.92 -14.70
N VAL A 34 -1.10 -6.98 -14.33
CA VAL A 34 -2.15 -7.57 -15.20
C VAL A 34 -2.72 -6.58 -16.23
N GLY A 35 -2.17 -5.37 -16.32
CA GLY A 35 -2.59 -4.37 -17.31
C GLY A 35 -3.93 -3.69 -17.03
N LEU A 36 -4.40 -3.69 -15.77
CA LEU A 36 -5.64 -3.04 -15.33
C LEU A 36 -5.39 -1.69 -14.60
N ASP A 37 -4.15 -1.20 -14.58
CA ASP A 37 -3.79 0.10 -14.04
C ASP A 37 -3.61 1.12 -15.18
N ARG A 38 -4.35 2.23 -15.12
CA ARG A 38 -4.29 3.32 -16.11
C ARG A 38 -3.07 4.24 -15.96
N TYR A 39 -2.38 4.17 -14.83
CA TYR A 39 -1.28 5.05 -14.45
C TYR A 39 0.09 4.36 -14.51
N ARG A 40 0.14 3.03 -14.38
CA ARG A 40 1.39 2.27 -14.31
C ARG A 40 1.34 1.05 -15.22
N SER A 41 2.46 0.80 -15.91
CA SER A 41 2.68 -0.40 -16.71
C SER A 41 3.34 -1.54 -15.89
N PRO A 42 3.36 -2.78 -16.39
CA PRO A 42 4.18 -3.84 -15.79
C PRO A 42 5.67 -3.48 -15.72
N PHE A 43 6.18 -2.71 -16.69
CA PHE A 43 7.55 -2.23 -16.71
C PHE A 43 7.82 -1.20 -15.60
N ASP A 44 6.86 -0.33 -15.30
CA ASP A 44 6.97 0.60 -14.16
C ASP A 44 7.14 -0.14 -12.85
N VAL A 45 6.40 -1.24 -12.65
CA VAL A 45 6.54 -2.08 -11.46
C VAL A 45 7.93 -2.70 -11.42
N TYR A 46 8.41 -3.27 -12.53
CA TYR A 46 9.76 -3.83 -12.61
C TYR A 46 10.84 -2.80 -12.22
N ALA A 47 10.77 -1.60 -12.79
CA ALA A 47 11.71 -0.52 -12.49
C ALA A 47 11.66 -0.09 -11.02
N ASP A 48 10.47 0.01 -10.42
CA ASP A 48 10.31 0.34 -8.99
C ASP A 48 10.91 -0.74 -8.08
N LYS A 49 10.68 -2.03 -8.37
CA LYS A 49 11.23 -3.14 -7.57
C LYS A 49 12.75 -3.24 -7.63
N LEU A 50 13.35 -2.84 -8.74
CA LEU A 50 14.81 -2.78 -8.88
C LEU A 50 15.42 -1.47 -8.38
N GLY A 51 14.61 -0.51 -7.90
CA GLY A 51 15.12 0.81 -7.49
C GLY A 51 15.66 1.65 -8.65
N LEU A 52 15.24 1.36 -9.88
CA LEU A 52 15.62 2.10 -11.09
C LEU A 52 14.79 3.37 -11.28
N LYS A 53 13.70 3.51 -10.51
CA LYS A 53 12.82 4.67 -10.52
C LYS A 53 13.11 5.57 -9.33
N GLN A 54 13.09 6.87 -9.55
CA GLN A 54 13.14 7.84 -8.46
C GLN A 54 11.90 7.73 -7.58
N GLU A 55 12.07 8.03 -6.30
CA GLU A 55 10.95 8.04 -5.36
C GLU A 55 9.96 9.12 -5.77
N GLN A 56 8.69 8.71 -5.83
CA GLN A 56 7.62 9.64 -6.16
C GLN A 56 7.33 10.50 -4.93
N PRO A 57 7.38 11.84 -5.05
CA PRO A 57 7.05 12.70 -3.94
C PRO A 57 5.60 12.47 -3.53
N ASP A 58 5.36 12.59 -2.24
CA ASP A 58 4.04 12.56 -1.66
C ASP A 58 3.17 13.66 -2.27
N ASN A 59 1.95 13.32 -2.67
CA ASN A 59 1.02 14.24 -3.30
C ASN A 59 -0.24 14.43 -2.42
N GLU A 60 -1.03 15.46 -2.73
CA GLU A 60 -2.22 15.77 -1.92
C GLU A 60 -3.23 14.61 -1.84
N ALA A 61 -3.39 13.83 -2.92
CA ALA A 61 -4.30 12.68 -2.90
C ALA A 61 -3.81 11.57 -1.94
N MET A 62 -2.50 11.32 -1.89
CA MET A 62 -1.87 10.36 -0.98
C MET A 62 -1.95 10.83 0.48
N ARG A 63 -1.74 12.13 0.73
CA ARG A 63 -1.91 12.74 2.05
C ARG A 63 -3.36 12.63 2.53
N GLN A 64 -4.33 13.10 1.72
CA GLN A 64 -5.75 13.05 2.05
C GLN A 64 -6.25 11.62 2.30
N GLY A 65 -5.74 10.65 1.53
CA GLY A 65 -6.04 9.23 1.74
C GLY A 65 -5.66 8.75 3.14
N ARG A 66 -4.48 9.13 3.63
CA ARG A 66 -4.03 8.79 5.00
C ARG A 66 -4.83 9.52 6.06
N ASP A 67 -5.07 10.82 5.88
CA ASP A 67 -5.83 11.65 6.82
C ASP A 67 -7.27 11.13 6.99
N LEU A 68 -7.89 10.63 5.92
CA LEU A 68 -9.28 10.17 5.91
C LEU A 68 -9.45 8.67 6.16
N GLU A 69 -8.38 7.88 6.22
CA GLU A 69 -8.46 6.42 6.35
C GLU A 69 -9.31 5.99 7.57
N GLU A 70 -9.05 6.59 8.72
CA GLU A 70 -9.75 6.28 9.97
C GLU A 70 -11.23 6.71 9.94
N TYR A 71 -11.50 7.87 9.33
CA TYR A 71 -12.85 8.36 9.14
C TYR A 71 -13.66 7.39 8.26
N VAL A 72 -13.11 6.98 7.12
CA VAL A 72 -13.76 6.02 6.21
C VAL A 72 -14.00 4.68 6.91
N ALA A 73 -13.03 4.18 7.69
CA ALA A 73 -13.18 2.96 8.47
C ALA A 73 -14.32 3.06 9.50
N SER A 74 -14.46 4.20 10.17
CA SER A 74 -15.54 4.46 11.13
C SER A 74 -16.91 4.47 10.46
N ARG A 75 -17.05 5.20 9.34
CA ARG A 75 -18.31 5.24 8.56
C ARG A 75 -18.69 3.85 8.02
N PHE A 76 -17.72 3.07 7.58
CA PHE A 76 -17.96 1.68 7.15
C PHE A 76 -18.48 0.81 8.30
N CYS A 77 -17.91 0.92 9.51
CA CYS A 77 -18.39 0.20 10.68
C CYS A 77 -19.83 0.59 11.03
N GLU A 78 -20.15 1.89 11.04
CA GLU A 78 -21.49 2.41 11.30
C GLU A 78 -22.53 1.88 10.30
N GLN A 79 -22.21 1.90 9.00
CA GLN A 79 -23.16 1.51 7.96
C GLN A 79 -23.38 0.00 7.87
N THR A 80 -22.34 -0.80 8.14
CA THR A 80 -22.38 -2.25 7.89
C THR A 80 -22.51 -3.10 9.15
N GLY A 81 -22.28 -2.51 10.33
CA GLY A 81 -22.18 -3.23 11.61
C GLY A 81 -20.96 -4.15 11.72
N LYS A 82 -20.04 -4.13 10.75
CA LYS A 82 -18.82 -4.95 10.74
C LYS A 82 -17.71 -4.27 11.54
N LYS A 83 -16.78 -5.09 12.06
CA LYS A 83 -15.58 -4.60 12.76
C LYS A 83 -14.41 -4.49 11.78
N VAL A 84 -13.75 -3.34 11.76
CA VAL A 84 -12.48 -3.12 11.05
C VAL A 84 -11.31 -3.29 12.03
N ARG A 85 -10.19 -3.82 11.54
CA ARG A 85 -8.94 -3.94 12.30
C ARG A 85 -7.77 -3.58 11.40
N ARG A 86 -6.87 -2.71 11.88
CA ARG A 86 -5.60 -2.43 11.21
C ARG A 86 -4.66 -3.62 11.40
N ARG A 87 -4.05 -4.08 10.31
CA ARG A 87 -3.08 -5.18 10.32
C ARG A 87 -1.68 -4.63 10.07
N ASN A 88 -0.86 -4.58 11.12
CA ASN A 88 0.53 -4.09 11.08
C ASN A 88 1.51 -5.27 10.92
N ALA A 89 1.41 -6.02 9.82
CA ALA A 89 2.05 -7.33 9.62
C ALA A 89 2.92 -7.39 8.36
#